data_AF-A0A8H3CKK9-F1
#
_entry.id   AF-A0A8H3CKK9-F1
#
_cell.length_a   1.000
_cell.length_b   1.000
_cell.length_c   1.000
_cell.angle_alpha   90.00
_cell.angle_beta   90.00
_cell.angle_gamma   90.00
#
_symmetry.space_group_name_H-M   'P 1'
#
loop_
_entity.id
_entity.type
_entity.pdbx_description
1 polymer ?
#
loop_
_entity_poly.entity_id
_entity_poly.type
_entity_poly.pdbx_seq_one_letter_code
_entity_poly.pdbx_strand_id
1 'polypeptide(L)'
;MGSLGPGVLKVLNTILNYFYLGMLVMCYLLALGNRPQGSKLGYTMSFIGFAFITIYMTFAAFFLAVKSVQDISRDKQGALTFGDFFTNTIFRNVVLSIAATLGLYIVASLLFLEPWHMITSFFQYLLMAPSYINVLNVYAFANVHDVSWGTKGDNTVPKDLGVVAKAKDGATVEASVPTDQRDINAAYEDAMAVLNSKPPVEEQKRDAATKQEDYYRSFRTK
;
A
#
# COMPACT_ATOMS: atom_id res chain seq x y z
N MET A 1 -36.94 -10.38 -4.76
CA MET A 1 -36.04 -9.27 -4.36
C MET A 1 -35.10 -9.02 -5.54
N GLY A 2 -35.49 -8.28 -6.56
CA GLY A 2 -35.66 -6.82 -6.56
C GLY A 2 -34.69 -6.30 -7.63
N SER A 3 -35.03 -6.51 -8.89
CA SER A 3 -34.17 -6.21 -10.03
C SER A 3 -33.87 -4.71 -10.09
N LEU A 4 -32.67 -4.32 -9.66
CA LEU A 4 -32.08 -3.06 -10.12
C LEU A 4 -32.06 -3.15 -11.65
N GLY A 5 -32.94 -2.38 -12.30
CA GLY A 5 -33.10 -2.44 -13.75
C GLY A 5 -31.75 -2.16 -14.45
N PRO A 6 -31.51 -2.71 -15.66
CA PRO A 6 -30.25 -2.51 -16.39
C PRO A 6 -29.87 -1.03 -16.52
N GLY A 7 -30.86 -0.14 -16.62
CA GLY A 7 -30.67 1.31 -16.66
C GLY A 7 -30.09 1.90 -15.37
N VAL A 8 -30.54 1.45 -14.20
CA VAL A 8 -30.08 1.96 -12.90
C VAL A 8 -28.61 1.60 -12.68
N LEU A 9 -28.23 0.35 -12.98
CA LEU A 9 -26.83 -0.10 -12.91
C LEU A 9 -25.94 0.66 -13.89
N LYS A 10 -26.43 0.94 -15.10
CA LYS A 10 -25.69 1.73 -16.10
C LYS A 10 -25.44 3.15 -15.60
N VAL A 11 -26.45 3.82 -15.07
CA VAL A 11 -26.31 5.18 -14.51
C VAL A 11 -25.34 5.19 -13.34
N LEU A 12 -25.46 4.25 -12.41
CA LEU A 12 -24.57 4.14 -11.27
C LEU A 12 -23.11 3.89 -11.67
N ASN A 13 -22.87 2.97 -12.62
CA ASN A 13 -21.53 2.73 -13.17
C ASN A 13 -20.94 3.98 -13.84
N THR A 14 -21.75 4.74 -14.58
CA THR A 14 -21.32 6.00 -15.20
C THR A 14 -20.92 7.03 -14.14
N ILE A 15 -21.72 7.19 -13.08
CA ILE A 15 -21.40 8.10 -11.97
C ILE A 15 -20.10 7.68 -11.29
N LEU A 16 -19.93 6.40 -10.97
CA LEU A 16 -18.72 5.89 -10.35
C LEU A 16 -17.48 6.03 -11.25
N ASN A 17 -17.64 5.92 -12.57
CA ASN A 17 -16.56 6.12 -13.51
C ASN A 17 -16.07 7.59 -13.52
N TYR A 18 -17.00 8.55 -13.60
CA TYR A 18 -16.63 9.97 -13.51
C TYR A 18 -16.07 10.32 -12.14
N PHE A 19 -16.60 9.72 -11.07
CA PHE A 19 -16.05 9.87 -9.73
C PHE A 19 -14.60 9.34 -9.67
N TYR A 20 -14.32 8.14 -10.18
CA TYR A 20 -12.97 7.58 -10.26
C TYR A 20 -12.01 8.50 -11.03
N LEU A 21 -12.45 9.03 -12.18
CA LEU A 21 -11.65 9.95 -12.99
C LEU A 21 -11.36 11.25 -12.22
N GLY A 22 -12.37 11.81 -11.54
CA GLY A 22 -12.21 12.98 -10.67
C GLY A 22 -11.21 12.73 -9.54
N MET A 23 -11.26 11.55 -8.92
CA MET A 23 -10.30 11.13 -7.89
C MET A 23 -8.87 11.02 -8.44
N LEU A 24 -8.69 10.51 -9.66
CA LEU A 24 -7.38 10.49 -10.32
C LEU A 24 -6.85 11.91 -10.59
N VAL A 25 -7.69 12.81 -11.11
CA VAL A 25 -7.31 14.22 -11.32
C VAL A 25 -6.95 14.88 -10.00
N MET A 26 -7.72 14.65 -8.93
CA MET A 26 -7.40 15.13 -7.59
C MET A 26 -6.04 14.61 -7.11
N CYS A 27 -5.74 13.32 -7.30
CA CYS A 27 -4.43 12.76 -6.94
C CYS A 27 -3.29 13.42 -7.70
N TYR A 28 -3.49 13.70 -8.99
CA TYR A 28 -2.53 14.41 -9.82
C TYR A 28 -2.28 15.85 -9.33
N LEU A 29 -3.36 16.59 -9.03
CA LEU A 29 -3.25 17.95 -8.48
C LEU A 29 -2.55 17.98 -7.12
N LEU A 30 -2.86 17.02 -6.24
CA LEU A 30 -2.19 16.89 -4.94
C LEU A 30 -0.70 16.58 -5.13
N ALA A 31 -0.35 15.70 -6.07
CA ALA A 31 1.02 15.27 -6.31
C ALA A 31 1.93 16.36 -6.90
N LEU A 32 1.39 17.30 -7.68
CA LEU A 32 2.20 18.37 -8.30
C LEU A 32 2.69 19.42 -7.30
N GLY A 33 1.93 19.68 -6.24
CA GLY A 33 2.24 20.80 -5.35
C GLY A 33 2.39 20.44 -3.88
N ASN A 34 2.01 19.24 -3.45
CA ASN A 34 2.09 18.84 -2.05
C ASN A 34 2.80 17.50 -1.86
N ARG A 35 3.51 17.37 -0.74
CA ARG A 35 3.99 16.05 -0.28
C ARG A 35 2.85 15.31 0.45
N PRO A 36 2.81 13.96 0.45
CA PRO A 36 1.77 13.18 1.13
C PRO A 36 1.63 13.52 2.61
N GLN A 37 2.77 13.75 3.27
CA GLN A 37 2.81 14.13 4.67
C GLN A 37 2.35 15.58 4.93
N GLY A 38 2.40 16.48 3.93
CA GLY A 38 1.99 17.87 4.01
C GLY A 38 0.48 18.08 3.82
N SER A 39 -0.17 17.28 2.97
CA SER A 39 -1.63 17.32 2.73
C SER A 39 -2.33 16.03 3.14
N LYS A 40 -2.18 15.64 4.41
CA LYS A 40 -2.70 14.36 4.94
C LYS A 40 -4.19 14.17 4.64
N LEU A 41 -5.00 15.22 4.78
CA LEU A 41 -6.45 15.13 4.53
C LEU A 41 -6.78 14.82 3.07
N GLY A 42 -6.14 15.50 2.11
CA GLY A 42 -6.36 15.26 0.68
C GLY A 42 -6.04 13.82 0.30
N TYR A 43 -4.86 13.35 0.71
CA TYR A 43 -4.45 11.97 0.45
C TYR A 43 -5.32 10.94 1.19
N THR A 44 -5.73 11.21 2.43
CA THR A 44 -6.62 10.30 3.18
C THR A 44 -7.99 10.19 2.51
N MET A 45 -8.56 11.31 2.03
CA MET A 45 -9.80 11.29 1.26
C MET A 45 -9.63 10.50 -0.04
N SER A 46 -8.48 10.63 -0.72
CA SER A 46 -8.16 9.81 -1.90
C SER A 46 -8.20 8.31 -1.60
N PHE A 47 -7.56 7.89 -0.51
CA PHE A 47 -7.52 6.49 -0.09
C PHE A 47 -8.92 5.95 0.24
N ILE A 48 -9.72 6.72 0.99
CA ILE A 48 -11.09 6.35 1.33
C ILE A 48 -11.96 6.25 0.06
N GLY A 49 -11.84 7.21 -0.86
CA GLY A 49 -12.61 7.21 -2.11
C GLY A 49 -12.29 6.01 -3.00
N PHE A 50 -11.01 5.67 -3.18
CA PHE A 50 -10.64 4.46 -3.92
C PHE A 50 -11.11 3.18 -3.21
N ALA A 51 -11.02 3.10 -1.87
CA ALA A 51 -11.53 1.96 -1.11
C ALA A 51 -13.03 1.71 -1.36
N PHE A 52 -13.86 2.77 -1.38
CA PHE A 52 -15.29 2.63 -1.69
C PHE A 52 -15.54 2.08 -3.11
N ILE A 53 -14.77 2.54 -4.10
CA ILE A 53 -14.88 2.04 -5.47
C ILE A 53 -14.47 0.57 -5.53
N THR A 54 -13.41 0.18 -4.82
CA THR A 54 -12.98 -1.22 -4.72
C THR A 54 -14.06 -2.12 -4.15
N ILE A 55 -14.72 -1.73 -3.06
CA ILE A 55 -15.82 -2.51 -2.46
C ILE A 55 -16.90 -2.75 -3.50
N TYR A 56 -17.30 -1.71 -4.23
CA TYR A 56 -18.30 -1.83 -5.29
C TYR A 56 -17.84 -2.76 -6.42
N MET A 57 -16.60 -2.60 -6.92
CA MET A 57 -16.05 -3.41 -8.00
C MET A 57 -15.91 -4.88 -7.61
N THR A 58 -15.44 -5.16 -6.39
CA THR A 58 -15.34 -6.51 -5.85
C THR A 58 -16.72 -7.16 -5.73
N PHE A 59 -17.70 -6.44 -5.18
CA PHE A 59 -19.08 -6.94 -5.12
C PHE A 59 -19.65 -7.21 -6.52
N ALA A 60 -19.47 -6.28 -7.47
CA ALA A 60 -19.93 -6.44 -8.84
C ALA A 60 -19.27 -7.63 -9.55
N ALA A 61 -17.97 -7.87 -9.32
CA ALA A 61 -17.26 -9.01 -9.86
C ALA A 61 -17.84 -10.34 -9.37
N PHE A 62 -18.03 -10.50 -8.05
CA PHE A 62 -18.64 -11.71 -7.49
C PHE A 62 -20.11 -11.88 -7.91
N PHE A 63 -20.88 -10.79 -7.95
CA PHE A 63 -22.26 -10.83 -8.43
C PHE A 63 -22.34 -11.31 -9.88
N LEU A 64 -21.48 -10.78 -10.75
CA LEU A 64 -21.42 -11.19 -12.15
C LEU A 64 -20.95 -12.64 -12.30
N ALA A 65 -20.01 -13.10 -11.47
CA ALA A 65 -19.57 -14.49 -11.44
C ALA A 65 -20.74 -15.43 -11.11
N VAL A 66 -21.48 -15.17 -10.02
CA VAL A 66 -22.64 -15.99 -9.64
C VAL A 66 -23.72 -15.96 -10.72
N LYS A 67 -24.03 -14.79 -11.27
CA LYS A 67 -25.02 -14.66 -12.34
C LYS A 67 -24.62 -15.43 -13.59
N SER A 68 -23.35 -15.35 -13.99
CA SER A 68 -22.85 -16.08 -15.16
C SER A 68 -22.92 -17.61 -14.97
N VAL A 69 -22.72 -18.13 -13.75
CA VAL A 69 -22.97 -19.56 -13.43
C VAL A 69 -24.45 -19.90 -13.58
N GLN A 70 -25.34 -19.06 -13.03
CA GLN A 70 -26.79 -19.28 -13.09
C GLN A 70 -27.32 -19.26 -14.52
N ASP A 71 -26.82 -18.36 -15.37
CA ASP A 71 -27.21 -18.29 -16.78
C ASP A 71 -26.80 -19.57 -17.54
N ILE A 72 -25.59 -20.10 -17.30
CA ILE A 72 -25.16 -21.39 -17.87
C ILE A 72 -26.05 -22.54 -17.38
N SER A 73 -26.38 -22.57 -16.08
CA SER A 73 -27.24 -23.61 -15.50
C SER A 73 -28.69 -23.54 -15.97
N ARG A 74 -29.14 -22.41 -16.52
CA ARG A 74 -30.48 -22.28 -17.13
C ARG A 74 -30.46 -22.74 -18.58
N ASP A 75 -29.41 -22.40 -19.31
CA ASP A 75 -29.22 -22.82 -20.71
C ASP A 75 -28.96 -24.34 -20.82
N LYS A 76 -28.33 -24.94 -19.80
CA LYS A 76 -28.18 -26.39 -19.68
C LYS A 76 -29.02 -26.94 -18.54
N GLN A 77 -30.06 -27.70 -18.88
CA GLN A 77 -30.83 -28.53 -17.93
C GLN A 77 -30.03 -29.76 -17.43
N GLY A 78 -28.76 -29.61 -17.06
CA GLY A 78 -27.86 -30.70 -16.69
C GLY A 78 -26.62 -30.26 -15.91
N ALA A 79 -25.77 -31.22 -15.51
CA ALA A 79 -24.57 -30.95 -14.73
C ALA A 79 -23.52 -30.16 -15.52
N LEU A 80 -22.90 -29.16 -14.88
CA LEU A 80 -21.83 -28.35 -15.46
C LEU A 80 -20.59 -29.22 -15.72
N THR A 81 -20.15 -29.30 -16.98
CA THR A 81 -18.94 -30.04 -17.35
C THR A 81 -17.76 -29.09 -17.48
N PHE A 82 -16.52 -29.53 -17.18
CA PHE A 82 -15.30 -28.70 -17.28
C PHE A 82 -15.09 -28.04 -18.66
N GLY A 83 -15.60 -28.63 -19.75
CA GLY A 83 -15.56 -28.02 -21.09
C GLY A 83 -16.45 -26.78 -21.24
N ASP A 84 -17.50 -26.66 -20.43
CA ASP A 84 -18.44 -25.53 -20.47
C ASP A 84 -17.87 -24.23 -19.91
N PHE A 85 -16.78 -24.34 -19.15
CA PHE A 85 -16.02 -23.20 -18.63
C PHE A 85 -15.33 -22.43 -19.78
N PHE A 86 -15.08 -23.09 -20.91
CA PHE A 86 -14.40 -22.49 -22.06
C PHE A 86 -15.34 -22.07 -23.18
N THR A 87 -16.59 -22.55 -23.20
CA THR A 87 -17.59 -22.19 -24.23
C THR A 87 -18.26 -20.86 -23.96
N ASN A 88 -18.52 -20.50 -22.71
CA ASN A 88 -19.13 -19.21 -22.36
C ASN A 88 -18.05 -18.15 -22.10
N THR A 89 -17.92 -17.18 -23.01
CA THR A 89 -16.89 -16.12 -22.95
C THR A 89 -17.04 -15.19 -21.75
N ILE A 90 -18.28 -14.89 -21.34
CA ILE A 90 -18.56 -13.99 -20.21
C ILE A 90 -18.12 -14.66 -18.91
N PHE A 91 -18.60 -15.88 -18.68
CA PHE A 91 -18.23 -16.67 -17.51
C PHE A 91 -16.71 -16.90 -17.45
N ARG A 92 -16.10 -17.31 -18.57
CA ARG A 92 -14.65 -17.51 -18.65
C ARG A 92 -13.88 -16.26 -18.24
N ASN A 93 -14.21 -15.12 -18.81
CA ASN A 93 -13.48 -13.88 -18.55
C ASN A 93 -13.65 -13.41 -17.09
N VAL A 94 -14.86 -13.54 -16.54
CA VAL A 94 -15.14 -13.11 -15.16
C VAL A 94 -14.46 -14.03 -14.15
N VAL A 95 -14.61 -15.34 -14.30
CA VAL A 95 -14.00 -16.32 -13.38
C VAL A 95 -12.49 -16.30 -13.48
N LEU A 96 -11.93 -16.23 -14.69
CA LEU A 96 -10.48 -16.15 -14.87
C LEU A 96 -9.92 -14.84 -14.29
N SER A 97 -10.65 -13.72 -14.42
CA SER A 97 -10.26 -12.46 -13.79
C SER A 97 -10.26 -12.54 -12.26
N ILE A 98 -11.27 -13.15 -11.63
CA ILE A 98 -11.32 -13.33 -10.17
C ILE A 98 -10.24 -14.30 -9.70
N ALA A 99 -10.02 -15.40 -10.43
CA ALA A 99 -8.96 -16.36 -10.14
C ALA A 99 -7.57 -15.71 -10.23
N ALA A 100 -7.34 -14.85 -11.22
CA ALA A 100 -6.08 -14.11 -11.34
C ALA A 100 -5.93 -13.05 -10.24
N THR A 101 -7.00 -12.31 -9.92
CA THR A 101 -6.91 -11.17 -8.98
C THR A 101 -6.94 -11.57 -7.50
N LEU A 102 -7.64 -12.64 -7.14
CA LEU A 102 -7.75 -13.12 -5.75
C LEU A 102 -7.19 -14.53 -5.57
N GLY A 103 -7.44 -15.42 -6.54
CA GLY A 103 -6.98 -16.81 -6.47
C GLY A 103 -5.46 -16.95 -6.43
N LEU A 104 -4.72 -16.13 -7.19
CA LEU A 104 -3.26 -16.14 -7.16
C LEU A 104 -2.69 -15.80 -5.77
N TYR A 105 -3.31 -14.88 -5.03
CA TYR A 105 -2.87 -14.57 -3.65
C TYR A 105 -3.05 -15.78 -2.72
N ILE A 106 -4.18 -16.50 -2.85
CA ILE A 106 -4.45 -17.69 -2.05
C ILE A 106 -3.44 -18.80 -2.41
N VAL A 107 -3.22 -19.06 -3.69
CA VAL A 107 -2.26 -20.08 -4.15
C VAL A 107 -0.84 -19.75 -3.70
N ALA A 108 -0.39 -18.50 -3.88
CA ALA A 108 0.92 -18.07 -3.41
C ALA A 108 1.06 -18.24 -1.90
N SER A 109 0.07 -17.82 -1.13
CA SER A 109 0.07 -17.93 0.33
C SER A 109 0.16 -19.38 0.82
N LEU A 110 -0.52 -20.31 0.14
CA LEU A 110 -0.42 -21.76 0.41
C LEU A 110 0.94 -22.34 0.01
N LEU A 111 1.53 -21.92 -1.11
CA LEU A 111 2.87 -22.33 -1.52
C LEU A 111 3.95 -21.88 -0.52
N PHE A 112 3.77 -20.70 0.08
CA PHE A 112 4.64 -20.18 1.14
C PHE A 112 4.32 -20.76 2.53
N LEU A 113 3.34 -21.66 2.64
CA LEU A 113 2.92 -22.31 3.89
C LEU A 113 2.50 -21.35 5.02
N GLU A 114 2.14 -20.11 4.68
CA GLU A 114 1.76 -19.07 5.65
C GLU A 114 0.41 -18.42 5.29
N PRO A 115 -0.72 -19.14 5.32
CA PRO A 115 -2.03 -18.60 4.97
C PRO A 115 -2.55 -17.50 5.91
N TRP A 116 -1.92 -17.36 7.09
CA TRP A 116 -2.46 -16.54 8.17
C TRP A 116 -2.54 -15.05 7.82
N HIS A 117 -1.56 -14.51 7.08
CA HIS A 117 -1.55 -13.10 6.68
C HIS A 117 -2.72 -12.75 5.75
N MET A 118 -3.23 -13.71 4.99
CA MET A 118 -4.42 -13.53 4.17
C MET A 118 -5.67 -13.36 5.04
N ILE A 119 -5.77 -14.08 6.16
CA ILE A 119 -6.95 -13.99 7.03
C ILE A 119 -6.95 -12.65 7.79
N THR A 120 -5.79 -12.20 8.28
CA THR A 120 -5.71 -11.02 9.14
C THR A 120 -5.76 -9.70 8.37
N SER A 121 -5.19 -9.65 7.16
CA SER A 121 -4.84 -8.39 6.50
C SER A 121 -5.34 -8.26 5.06
N PHE A 122 -5.86 -9.33 4.44
CA PHE A 122 -6.17 -9.32 3.01
C PHE A 122 -7.26 -8.32 2.63
N PHE A 123 -8.31 -8.19 3.44
CA PHE A 123 -9.38 -7.24 3.16
C PHE A 123 -8.87 -5.81 3.17
N GLN A 124 -8.07 -5.46 4.19
CA GLN A 124 -7.46 -4.13 4.30
C GLN A 124 -6.52 -3.86 3.11
N TYR A 125 -5.70 -4.85 2.75
CA TYR A 125 -4.81 -4.79 1.59
C TYR A 125 -5.59 -4.56 0.30
N LEU A 126 -6.66 -5.31 0.05
CA LEU A 126 -7.49 -5.19 -1.14
C LEU A 126 -8.06 -3.78 -1.29
N LEU A 127 -8.55 -3.20 -0.19
CA LEU A 127 -9.08 -1.83 -0.18
C LEU A 127 -8.01 -0.76 -0.43
N MET A 128 -6.78 -0.98 0.04
CA MET A 128 -5.67 -0.05 -0.15
C MET A 128 -4.97 -0.20 -1.50
N ALA A 129 -5.06 -1.37 -2.14
CA ALA A 129 -4.36 -1.68 -3.39
C ALA A 129 -4.55 -0.63 -4.52
N PRO A 130 -5.76 -0.17 -4.86
CA PRO A 130 -5.91 0.86 -5.90
C PRO A 130 -5.35 2.22 -5.49
N SER A 131 -5.31 2.51 -4.19
CA SER A 131 -4.65 3.72 -3.70
C SER A 131 -3.15 3.64 -3.89
N TYR A 132 -2.53 2.47 -3.66
CA TYR A 132 -1.12 2.28 -3.96
C TYR A 132 -0.83 2.39 -5.45
N ILE A 133 -1.66 1.77 -6.29
CA ILE A 133 -1.50 1.83 -7.74
C ILE A 133 -1.68 3.24 -8.28
N ASN A 134 -2.66 3.99 -7.78
CA ASN A 134 -2.96 5.32 -8.33
C ASN A 134 -2.16 6.41 -7.64
N VAL A 135 -2.26 6.53 -6.32
CA VAL A 135 -1.68 7.64 -5.57
C VAL A 135 -0.16 7.59 -5.58
N LEU A 136 0.45 6.44 -5.28
CA LEU A 136 1.92 6.35 -5.21
C LEU A 136 2.55 6.49 -6.59
N ASN A 137 2.00 5.84 -7.61
CA ASN A 137 2.56 5.94 -8.96
C ASN A 137 2.41 7.37 -9.51
N VAL A 138 1.24 7.99 -9.38
CA VAL A 138 1.04 9.39 -9.81
C VAL A 138 2.00 10.32 -9.07
N TYR A 139 2.17 10.13 -7.76
CA TYR A 139 3.11 10.91 -6.97
C TYR A 139 4.56 10.72 -7.43
N ALA A 140 4.99 9.47 -7.65
CA ALA A 140 6.33 9.14 -8.10
C ALA A 140 6.64 9.73 -9.47
N PHE A 141 5.71 9.64 -10.44
CA PHE A 141 5.90 10.22 -11.77
C PHE A 141 5.87 11.74 -11.77
N ALA A 142 4.98 12.37 -10.99
CA ALA A 142 4.95 13.83 -10.85
C ALA A 142 6.22 14.39 -10.20
N ASN A 143 6.88 13.61 -9.35
CA ASN A 143 8.05 14.03 -8.57
C ASN A 143 9.33 13.29 -8.95
N VAL A 144 9.48 12.83 -10.20
CA VAL A 144 10.70 12.13 -10.66
C VAL A 144 11.97 12.97 -10.51
N HIS A 145 11.81 14.31 -10.49
CA HIS A 145 12.89 15.29 -10.32
C HIS A 145 13.31 15.45 -8.86
N ASP A 146 12.44 15.13 -7.91
CA ASP A 146 12.75 15.16 -6.49
C ASP A 146 13.26 13.75 -6.16
N VAL A 147 14.56 13.56 -5.91
CA VAL A 147 15.09 12.23 -5.49
C VAL A 147 15.01 12.07 -3.96
N SER A 148 14.71 13.16 -3.25
CA SER A 148 14.78 13.19 -1.80
C SER A 148 13.54 12.59 -1.11
N TRP A 149 12.45 12.31 -1.82
CA TRP A 149 11.25 11.70 -1.20
C TRP A 149 11.47 10.24 -0.77
N GLY A 150 12.48 9.55 -1.30
CA GLY A 150 12.84 8.17 -0.91
C GLY A 150 13.87 8.06 0.22
N THR A 151 14.57 9.16 0.56
CA THR A 151 15.68 9.17 1.56
C THR A 151 15.47 10.17 2.69
N LYS A 152 14.39 10.96 2.69
CA LYS A 152 14.11 12.06 3.65
C LYS A 152 13.82 11.65 5.11
N GLY A 153 13.99 10.39 5.47
CA GLY A 153 14.00 9.93 6.86
C GLY A 153 15.40 9.79 7.45
N ASP A 154 16.43 9.74 6.60
CA ASP A 154 17.83 9.52 6.98
C ASP A 154 18.59 10.85 7.18
N ASN A 155 17.88 11.86 7.71
CA ASN A 155 18.46 13.18 8.00
C ASN A 155 19.24 13.21 9.32
N THR A 156 19.19 12.12 10.08
CA THR A 156 20.14 11.87 11.14
C THR A 156 21.33 11.14 10.53
N VAL A 157 22.45 11.85 10.33
CA VAL A 157 23.74 11.17 10.24
C VAL A 157 23.76 10.13 11.37
N PRO A 158 23.98 8.83 11.10
CA PRO A 158 24.11 7.85 12.17
C PRO A 158 25.19 8.38 13.11
N LYS A 159 24.77 8.90 14.28
CA LYS A 159 25.65 9.56 15.25
C LYS A 159 26.45 8.56 16.06
N ASP A 160 26.44 7.30 15.66
CA ASP A 160 27.07 6.25 16.42
C ASP A 160 27.61 5.14 15.52
N LEU A 161 28.66 5.48 14.77
CA LEU A 161 29.65 4.50 14.34
C LEU A 161 30.72 4.28 15.42
N GLY A 162 30.42 4.60 16.69
CA GLY A 162 31.41 4.78 17.74
C GLY A 162 32.17 6.09 17.51
N VAL A 163 32.16 6.99 18.49
CA VAL A 163 32.96 8.21 18.46
C VAL A 163 34.44 7.81 18.54
N VAL A 164 35.08 7.61 17.39
CA VAL A 164 36.52 7.37 17.33
C VAL A 164 37.22 8.72 17.42
N ALA A 165 37.69 9.05 18.62
CA ALA A 165 38.45 10.26 18.86
C ALA A 165 39.77 10.17 18.09
N LYS A 166 40.12 11.24 17.36
CA LYS A 166 41.46 11.35 16.77
C LYS A 166 42.49 11.46 17.89
N ALA A 167 43.50 10.60 17.87
CA ALA A 167 44.65 10.76 18.77
C ALA A 167 45.34 12.11 18.49
N LYS A 168 46.03 12.66 19.51
CA LYS A 168 46.67 13.99 19.46
C LYS A 168 47.67 14.17 18.29
N ASP A 169 48.14 13.09 17.68
CA ASP A 169 49.07 13.08 16.54
C ASP A 169 48.40 12.94 15.15
N GLY A 170 47.07 12.88 15.07
CA GLY A 170 46.32 12.95 13.79
C GLY A 170 46.46 11.75 12.83
N ALA A 171 47.36 10.80 13.10
CA ALA A 171 47.63 9.64 12.24
C ALA A 171 47.06 8.31 12.76
N THR A 172 46.60 8.24 14.01
CA THR A 172 46.04 7.03 14.62
C THR A 172 44.63 7.27 15.17
N VAL A 173 43.81 6.23 15.02
CA VAL A 173 42.40 6.21 15.40
C VAL A 173 42.29 5.23 16.56
N GLU A 174 42.04 5.74 17.78
CA GLU A 174 41.89 4.90 18.97
C GLU A 174 40.44 4.45 19.09
N ALA A 175 40.16 3.20 18.73
CA ALA A 175 38.92 2.53 19.05
C ALA A 175 39.10 1.80 20.39
N SER A 176 38.36 2.21 21.42
CA SER A 176 38.32 1.50 22.70
C SER A 176 37.51 0.22 22.54
N VAL A 177 38.16 -0.84 22.05
CA VAL A 177 37.60 -2.19 22.00
C VAL A 177 37.82 -2.83 23.38
N PRO A 178 36.74 -3.17 24.12
CA PRO A 178 36.87 -3.83 25.42
C PRO A 178 37.63 -5.14 25.26
N THR A 179 38.77 -5.27 25.93
CA THR A 179 39.66 -6.44 25.82
C THR A 179 39.49 -7.41 26.99
N ASP A 180 38.87 -6.96 28.08
CA ASP A 180 38.56 -7.77 29.25
C ASP A 180 37.27 -8.58 28.99
N GLN A 181 37.29 -9.87 29.32
CA GLN A 181 36.14 -10.77 29.17
C GLN A 181 34.91 -10.28 29.94
N ARG A 182 35.09 -9.59 31.08
CA ARG A 182 33.99 -9.04 31.87
C ARG A 182 33.27 -7.92 31.13
N ASP A 183 34.01 -7.05 30.46
CA ASP A 183 33.45 -5.93 29.70
C ASP A 183 32.78 -6.42 28.43
N ILE A 184 33.32 -7.47 27.79
CA ILE A 184 32.69 -8.14 26.64
C ILE A 184 31.35 -8.75 27.05
N ASN A 185 31.30 -9.48 28.17
CA ASN A 185 30.06 -10.08 28.66
C ASN A 185 29.05 -9.01 29.08
N ALA A 186 29.48 -7.94 29.73
CA ALA A 186 28.60 -6.83 30.10
C ALA A 186 28.01 -6.13 28.87
N ALA A 187 28.82 -5.87 27.84
CA ALA A 187 28.34 -5.31 26.58
C ALA A 187 27.40 -6.26 25.83
N TYR A 188 27.64 -7.57 25.90
CA TYR A 188 26.76 -8.58 25.33
C TYR A 188 25.40 -8.63 26.06
N GLU A 189 25.41 -8.62 27.39
CA GLU A 189 24.19 -8.57 28.21
C GLU A 189 23.39 -7.29 27.97
N ASP A 190 24.05 -6.14 27.84
CA ASP A 190 23.42 -4.86 27.51
C ASP A 190 22.80 -4.88 26.11
N ALA A 191 23.53 -5.40 25.10
CA ALA A 191 23.00 -5.58 23.76
C ALA A 191 21.79 -6.52 23.73
N MET A 192 21.84 -7.63 24.49
CA MET A 192 20.69 -8.52 24.65
C MET A 192 19.50 -7.83 25.33
N ALA A 193 19.75 -6.98 26.32
CA ALA A 193 18.70 -6.20 26.98
C ALA A 193 18.05 -5.19 26.03
N VAL A 194 18.85 -4.49 25.22
CA VAL A 194 18.37 -3.56 24.18
C VAL A 194 17.52 -4.30 23.15
N LEU A 195 17.98 -5.45 22.64
CA LEU A 195 17.27 -6.25 21.64
C LEU A 195 15.96 -6.85 22.18
N ASN A 196 15.91 -7.19 23.47
CA ASN A 196 14.70 -7.70 24.12
C ASN A 196 13.73 -6.59 24.54
N SER A 197 14.18 -5.34 24.59
CA SER A 197 13.33 -4.20 24.87
C SER A 197 12.60 -3.75 23.61
N LYS A 198 11.34 -3.34 23.74
CA LYS A 198 10.63 -2.72 22.62
C LYS A 198 11.35 -1.40 22.28
N PRO A 199 11.71 -1.15 21.01
CA PRO A 199 12.33 0.11 20.61
C PRO A 199 11.48 1.28 21.10
N PRO A 200 12.11 2.33 21.67
CA PRO A 200 11.38 3.53 22.04
C PRO A 200 10.65 4.06 20.80
N VAL A 201 9.40 4.50 20.98
CA VAL A 201 8.65 5.11 19.89
C VAL A 201 9.36 6.40 19.53
N GLU A 202 10.11 6.39 18.43
CA GLU A 202 10.66 7.62 17.88
C GLU A 202 9.49 8.50 17.42
N GLU A 203 9.22 9.56 18.18
CA GLU A 203 8.35 10.61 17.70
C GLU A 203 9.05 11.27 16.51
N GLN A 204 8.68 10.88 15.29
CA GLN A 204 9.08 11.57 14.08
C GLN A 204 8.47 12.98 14.08
N LYS A 205 9.09 13.89 14.84
CA LYS A 205 8.78 15.30 14.78
C LYS A 205 9.37 15.83 13.49
N ARG A 206 8.48 16.14 12.55
CA ARG A 206 8.82 16.97 11.40
C ARG A 206 9.55 18.22 11.90
N ASP A 207 10.73 18.43 11.35
CA ASP A 207 11.52 19.61 11.56
C ASP A 207 10.73 20.87 11.18
N ALA A 208 11.01 21.96 11.89
CA ALA A 208 10.28 23.21 11.69
C ALA A 208 10.41 23.74 10.25
N ALA A 209 11.56 23.52 9.60
CA ALA A 209 11.80 23.94 8.23
C ALA A 209 10.91 23.18 7.23
N THR A 210 10.81 21.86 7.33
CA THR A 210 9.89 21.06 6.49
C THR A 210 8.43 21.44 6.72
N LYS A 211 8.02 21.73 7.96
CA LYS A 211 6.64 22.20 8.22
C LYS A 211 6.35 23.52 7.53
N GLN A 212 7.30 24.46 7.57
CA GLN A 212 7.15 25.76 6.92
C GLN A 212 7.19 25.63 5.39
N GLU A 213 8.06 24.79 4.84
CA GLU A 213 8.11 24.49 3.40
C GLU A 213 6.78 23.91 2.91
N ASP A 214 6.23 22.92 3.62
CA ASP A 214 4.96 22.30 3.30
C ASP A 214 3.80 23.29 3.40
N TYR A 215 3.81 24.19 4.39
CA TYR A 215 2.80 25.26 4.50
C TYR A 215 2.83 26.18 3.28
N TYR A 216 4.01 26.62 2.84
CA TYR A 216 4.15 27.46 1.64
C TYR A 216 3.74 26.72 0.37
N ARG A 217 4.10 25.44 0.24
CA ARG A 217 3.69 24.57 -0.86
C ARG A 217 2.16 24.45 -0.93
N SER A 218 1.52 24.17 0.21
CA SER A 218 0.06 24.09 0.31
C SER A 218 -0.64 25.41 0.02
N PHE A 219 -0.09 26.55 0.44
CA PHE A 219 -0.66 27.87 0.13
C PHE A 219 -0.67 28.17 -1.37
N ARG A 220 0.32 27.69 -2.14
CA ARG A 220 0.37 27.87 -3.61
C ARG A 220 -0.67 27.01 -4.36
N THR A 221 -1.17 25.96 -3.72
CA THR A 221 -2.13 25.01 -4.32
C THR A 221 -3.56 25.15 -3.83
N LYS A 222 -3.81 25.98 -2.82
CA LYS A 222 -5.16 26.32 -2.35
C LYS A 222 -5.70 27.52 -3.12
#